data_AF-A0A524PI17-F1
#
_entry.id   AF-A0A524PI17-F1
#
_cell.length_a   1.000
_cell.length_b   1.000
_cell.length_c   1.000
_cell.angle_alpha   90.00
_cell.angle_beta   90.00
_cell.angle_gamma   90.00
#
_symmetry.space_group_name_H-M   'P 1'
#
loop_
_entity.id
_entity.type
_entity.pdbx_description
1 polymer ?
#
loop_
_entity_poly.entity_id
_entity_poly.type
_entity_poly.pdbx_seq_one_letter_code
_entity_poly.pdbx_strand_id
1 'polypeptide(L)'
;GLGIAEMYRVIRPGGVIMVLEFSSPERFPFSAVYRFYFHHVLPYFGRKFSQDRSAYTYLPDSVSHFPVGEEFLSILREKGFVSLSQRLVTGGVATIYTGNKPTEQ
;
A
#
# COMPACT_ATOMS: atom_id res chain seq x y z
N GLY A 1 -10.47 -7.39 3.29
CA GLY A 1 -11.80 -6.83 2.97
C GLY A 1 -12.50 -6.14 4.14
N LEU A 2 -12.50 -6.73 5.34
CA LEU A 2 -13.27 -6.21 6.50
C LEU A 2 -12.90 -4.77 6.91
N GLY A 3 -11.61 -4.43 6.94
CA GLY A 3 -11.16 -3.08 7.29
C GLY A 3 -11.70 -2.00 6.34
N ILE A 4 -11.66 -2.24 5.02
CA ILE A 4 -12.20 -1.31 4.03
C ILE A 4 -13.72 -1.17 4.15
N ALA A 5 -14.43 -2.25 4.45
CA ALA A 5 -15.87 -2.20 4.67
C ALA A 5 -16.22 -1.28 5.87
N GLU A 6 -15.44 -1.36 6.94
CA GLU A 6 -15.62 -0.50 8.11
C GLU A 6 -15.29 0.96 7.79
N MET A 7 -14.20 1.21 7.03
CA MET A 7 -13.89 2.56 6.52
C MET A 7 -15.04 3.14 5.69
N TYR A 8 -15.64 2.34 4.79
CA TYR A 8 -16.79 2.76 4.00
C TYR A 8 -18.01 3.09 4.88
N ARG A 9 -18.26 2.29 5.92
CA ARG A 9 -19.37 2.51 6.86
C ARG A 9 -19.24 3.85 7.58
N VAL A 10 -18.04 4.19 8.07
CA VAL A 10 -17.83 5.40 8.90
C VAL A 10 -17.60 6.68 8.11
N ILE A 11 -17.13 6.60 6.86
CA ILE A 11 -17.01 7.77 5.99
C ILE A 11 -18.41 8.32 5.71
N ARG A 12 -18.59 9.63 5.86
CA ARG A 12 -19.85 10.32 5.50
C ARG A 12 -20.11 10.26 3.99
N PRO A 13 -21.37 10.29 3.52
CA PRO A 13 -21.67 10.50 2.10
C PRO A 13 -20.93 11.72 1.53
N GLY A 14 -20.39 11.59 0.31
CA GLY A 14 -19.53 12.59 -0.31
C GLY A 14 -18.10 12.68 0.25
N GLY A 15 -17.75 11.89 1.27
CA GLY A 15 -16.41 11.83 1.87
C GLY A 15 -15.38 11.14 0.99
N VAL A 16 -14.11 11.27 1.36
CA VAL A 16 -12.96 10.72 0.62
C VAL A 16 -12.24 9.68 1.48
N ILE A 17 -11.87 8.55 0.88
CA ILE A 17 -10.85 7.64 1.41
C ILE A 17 -9.51 7.95 0.75
N MET A 18 -8.43 7.98 1.54
CA MET A 18 -7.06 8.04 1.06
C MET A 18 -6.22 7.01 1.83
N VAL A 19 -5.57 6.11 1.10
CA VAL A 19 -4.69 5.08 1.67
C VAL A 19 -3.31 5.24 1.06
N LEU A 20 -2.29 5.38 1.90
CA LEU A 20 -0.89 5.31 1.50
C LEU A 20 -0.36 3.96 1.98
N GLU A 21 0.05 3.11 1.04
CA GLU A 21 0.60 1.79 1.37
C GLU A 21 1.86 1.52 0.55
N PHE A 22 2.77 0.72 1.10
CA PHE A 22 3.93 0.24 0.37
C PHE A 22 3.50 -0.62 -0.82
N SER A 23 4.26 -0.51 -1.90
CA SER A 23 4.07 -1.30 -3.12
C SER A 23 5.43 -1.71 -3.67
N SER A 24 5.42 -2.66 -4.59
CA SER A 24 6.66 -3.05 -5.27
C SER A 24 6.81 -2.24 -6.57
N PRO A 25 7.91 -1.49 -6.75
CA PRO A 25 8.19 -0.84 -8.02
C PRO A 25 8.35 -1.90 -9.11
N GLU A 26 7.60 -1.76 -10.21
CA GLU A 26 7.62 -2.73 -11.32
C GLU A 26 8.60 -2.35 -12.43
N ARG A 27 8.93 -1.05 -12.56
CA ARG A 27 9.73 -0.54 -13.68
C ARG A 27 11.22 -0.78 -13.50
N PHE A 28 11.85 -1.41 -14.48
CA PHE A 28 13.31 -1.51 -14.60
C PHE A 28 13.92 -0.13 -14.94
N PRO A 29 15.11 0.24 -14.42
CA PRO A 29 15.99 -0.52 -13.53
C PRO A 29 15.67 -0.37 -12.03
N PHE A 30 14.73 0.51 -11.68
CA PHE A 30 14.43 0.88 -10.29
C PHE A 30 13.95 -0.32 -9.46
N SER A 31 13.14 -1.20 -10.06
CA SER A 31 12.67 -2.45 -9.44
C SER A 31 13.82 -3.38 -9.01
N ALA A 32 14.91 -3.46 -9.79
CA ALA A 32 16.07 -4.30 -9.49
C ALA A 32 16.90 -3.72 -8.34
N VAL A 33 17.15 -2.40 -8.34
CA VAL A 33 17.87 -1.71 -7.28
C VAL A 33 17.11 -1.80 -5.94
N TYR A 34 15.79 -1.57 -5.99
CA TYR A 34 14.94 -1.68 -4.82
C TYR A 34 14.97 -3.09 -4.22
N ARG A 35 14.84 -4.12 -5.06
CA ARG A 35 14.91 -5.52 -4.66
C ARG A 35 16.28 -5.88 -4.07
N PHE A 36 17.37 -5.40 -4.65
CA PHE A 36 18.72 -5.59 -4.09
C PHE A 36 18.85 -4.96 -2.70
N TYR A 37 18.43 -3.70 -2.55
CA TYR A 37 18.45 -2.99 -1.28
C TYR A 37 17.64 -3.75 -0.21
N PHE A 38 16.42 -4.16 -0.53
CA PHE A 38 15.53 -4.85 0.41
C PHE A 38 16.04 -6.23 0.83
N HIS A 39 16.62 -7.03 -0.07
CA HIS A 39 17.08 -8.37 0.28
C HIS A 39 18.49 -8.44 0.87
N HIS A 40 19.35 -7.45 0.58
CA HIS A 40 20.77 -7.52 0.97
C HIS A 40 21.18 -6.42 1.93
N VAL A 41 20.82 -5.17 1.63
CA VAL A 41 21.27 -4.00 2.42
C VAL A 41 20.46 -3.89 3.70
N LEU A 42 19.14 -3.84 3.61
CA LEU A 42 18.25 -3.67 4.76
C LEU A 42 18.46 -4.76 5.84
N PRO A 43 18.55 -6.07 5.52
CA PRO A 43 18.76 -7.11 6.53
C PRO A 43 20.18 -7.12 7.09
N TYR A 44 21.19 -6.65 6.34
CA TYR A 44 22.55 -6.50 6.84
C TYR A 44 22.64 -5.42 7.92
N PHE A 45 22.07 -4.24 7.66
CA PHE A 45 22.04 -3.14 8.62
C PHE A 45 21.09 -3.44 9.80
N GLY A 46 19.92 -4.03 9.55
CA GLY A 46 18.99 -4.45 10.61
C GLY A 46 19.63 -5.40 11.62
N ARG A 47 20.46 -6.36 11.17
CA ARG A 47 21.20 -7.28 12.04
C ARG A 47 22.33 -6.60 12.84
N LYS A 48 22.88 -5.49 12.34
CA LYS A 48 24.05 -4.81 12.91
C LYS A 48 23.68 -3.71 13.91
N PHE A 49 22.52 -3.07 13.74
CA PHE A 49 22.14 -1.89 14.51
C PHE A 49 20.90 -2.07 15.41
N SER A 50 20.13 -3.17 15.27
CA SER A 50 18.95 -3.43 16.10
C SER A 50 19.19 -4.58 17.08
N GLN A 51 18.86 -4.36 18.37
CA GLN A 51 18.70 -5.46 19.34
C GLN A 51 17.41 -6.26 19.10
N ASP A 52 16.46 -5.70 18.35
CA ASP A 52 15.20 -6.34 17.99
C ASP A 52 15.20 -6.70 16.50
N ARG A 53 15.51 -7.97 16.21
CA ARG A 53 15.61 -8.51 14.85
C ARG A 53 14.25 -8.56 14.14
N SER A 54 13.14 -8.48 14.86
CA SER A 54 11.79 -8.74 14.33
C SER A 54 11.23 -7.58 13.50
N ALA A 55 11.50 -6.33 13.87
CA ALA A 55 10.94 -5.14 13.22
C ALA A 55 11.38 -4.96 11.76
N TYR A 56 12.58 -5.42 11.40
CA TYR A 56 13.11 -5.31 10.04
C TYR A 56 12.70 -6.48 9.13
N THR A 57 12.16 -7.56 9.70
CA THR A 57 11.54 -8.67 8.97
C THR A 57 10.05 -8.40 8.72
N TYR A 58 9.41 -7.61 9.59
CA TYR A 58 8.01 -7.23 9.46
C TYR A 58 7.71 -6.38 8.22
N LEU A 59 8.65 -5.54 7.76
CA LEU A 59 8.46 -4.73 6.56
C LEU A 59 8.35 -5.61 5.29
N PRO A 60 9.30 -6.50 4.97
CA PRO A 60 9.18 -7.40 3.81
C PRO A 60 7.90 -8.24 3.80
N ASP A 61 7.50 -8.78 4.97
CA ASP A 61 6.36 -9.69 5.09
C ASP A 61 5.01 -8.97 5.06
N SER A 62 4.93 -7.70 5.45
CA SER A 62 3.70 -6.91 5.35
C SER A 62 3.44 -6.42 3.93
N VAL A 63 4.50 -6.04 3.20
CA VAL A 63 4.40 -5.58 1.80
C VAL A 63 4.00 -6.71 0.84
N SER A 64 4.38 -7.95 1.14
CA SER A 64 4.11 -9.09 0.25
C SER A 64 2.64 -9.55 0.24
N HIS A 65 1.88 -9.26 1.30
CA HIS A 65 0.50 -9.73 1.46
C HIS A 65 -0.56 -8.69 1.13
N PHE A 66 -0.18 -7.42 0.94
CA PHE A 66 -1.15 -6.37 0.63
C PHE A 66 -1.50 -6.37 -0.87
N PRO A 67 -2.78 -6.35 -1.26
CA PRO A 67 -3.19 -6.22 -2.67
C PRO A 67 -2.73 -4.86 -3.20
N VAL A 68 -2.13 -4.82 -4.38
CA VAL A 68 -1.56 -3.58 -4.95
C VAL A 68 -2.15 -3.23 -6.30
N GLY A 69 -2.05 -1.96 -6.68
CA GLY A 69 -2.50 -1.46 -7.96
C GLY A 69 -4.00 -1.65 -8.18
N GLU A 70 -4.35 -2.20 -9.34
CA GLU A 70 -5.75 -2.43 -9.71
C GLU A 70 -6.47 -3.44 -8.82
N GLU A 71 -5.75 -4.36 -8.19
CA GLU A 71 -6.36 -5.31 -7.25
C GLU A 71 -6.97 -4.57 -6.07
N PHE A 72 -6.23 -3.63 -5.49
CA PHE A 72 -6.76 -2.83 -4.38
C PHE A 72 -7.86 -1.88 -4.83
N LEU A 73 -7.75 -1.29 -6.03
CA LEU A 73 -8.85 -0.49 -6.60
C LEU A 73 -10.11 -1.33 -6.82
N SER A 74 -10.00 -2.61 -7.19
CA SER A 74 -11.15 -3.52 -7.28
C SER A 74 -11.81 -3.71 -5.92
N ILE A 75 -11.02 -3.92 -4.87
CA ILE A 75 -11.53 -4.04 -3.50
C ILE A 75 -12.27 -2.76 -3.08
N LEU A 76 -11.75 -1.57 -3.37
CA LEU A 76 -12.44 -0.31 -3.08
C LEU A 76 -13.77 -0.20 -3.86
N ARG A 77 -13.75 -0.58 -5.14
CA ARG A 77 -14.93 -0.55 -6.03
C ARG A 77 -16.03 -1.48 -5.51
N GLU A 78 -15.68 -2.70 -5.12
CA GLU A 78 -16.61 -3.68 -4.54
C GLU A 78 -17.25 -3.22 -3.23
N LYS A 79 -16.59 -2.30 -2.50
CA LYS A 79 -17.15 -1.68 -1.28
C LYS A 79 -18.02 -0.46 -1.56
N GLY A 80 -18.13 -0.01 -2.81
CA GLY A 80 -19.00 1.09 -3.22
C GLY A 80 -18.30 2.45 -3.34
N PHE A 81 -16.97 2.51 -3.22
CA PHE A 81 -16.25 3.74 -3.54
C PHE A 81 -16.25 4.01 -5.05
N VAL A 82 -16.34 5.29 -5.41
CA VAL A 82 -16.32 5.79 -6.80
C VAL A 82 -15.17 6.78 -6.99
N SER A 83 -14.95 7.26 -8.22
CA SER A 83 -13.86 8.21 -8.54
C SER A 83 -12.49 7.72 -8.07
N LEU A 84 -12.23 6.43 -8.31
CA LEU A 84 -11.04 5.75 -7.85
C LEU A 84 -9.81 6.22 -8.61
N SER A 85 -8.71 6.43 -7.89
CA SER A 85 -7.41 6.74 -8.49
C SER A 85 -6.27 6.13 -7.70
N GLN A 86 -5.14 5.90 -8.37
CA GLN A 86 -3.90 5.52 -7.74
C GLN A 86 -2.75 6.40 -8.23
N ARG A 87 -1.79 6.68 -7.35
CA ARG A 87 -0.59 7.45 -7.67
C ARG A 87 0.63 6.82 -7.04
N LEU A 88 1.59 6.45 -7.89
CA LEU A 88 2.90 5.97 -7.46
C LEU A 88 3.68 7.08 -6.77
N VAL A 89 4.38 6.72 -5.71
CA VAL A 89 5.27 7.58 -4.93
C VAL A 89 6.68 6.98 -4.98
N THR A 90 7.68 7.83 -5.18
CA THR A 90 9.10 7.44 -5.21
C THR A 90 9.35 6.26 -6.17
N GLY A 91 8.87 6.37 -7.41
CA GLY A 91 9.09 5.32 -8.43
C GLY A 91 8.33 4.01 -8.18
N GLY A 92 7.40 3.96 -7.23
CA GLY A 92 6.56 2.78 -6.94
C GLY A 92 6.89 2.06 -5.64
N VAL A 93 7.75 2.64 -4.78
CA VAL A 93 7.98 2.14 -3.41
C VAL A 93 6.70 2.18 -2.58
N ALA A 94 5.86 3.18 -2.81
CA ALA A 94 4.55 3.28 -2.20
C ALA A 94 3.54 3.77 -3.24
N THR A 95 2.27 3.52 -2.96
CA THR A 95 1.15 3.96 -3.79
C THR A 95 0.10 4.63 -2.91
N ILE A 96 -0.39 5.77 -3.38
CA ILE A 96 -1.54 6.45 -2.77
C ILE A 96 -2.77 6.06 -3.56
N TYR A 97 -3.77 5.50 -2.89
CA TYR A 97 -5.08 5.19 -3.45
C TYR A 97 -6.11 6.17 -2.90
N THR A 98 -6.99 6.64 -3.77
CA THR A 98 -8.09 7.54 -3.39
C THR A 98 -9.42 7.04 -3.92
N GLY A 99 -10.50 7.40 -3.24
CA GLY A 99 -11.87 7.19 -3.71
C GLY A 99 -12.87 8.03 -2.95
N ASN A 100 -14.07 8.19 -3.50
CA ASN A 100 -15.16 8.92 -2.90
C ASN A 100 -16.26 7.97 -2.47
N LYS A 101 -16.85 8.20 -1.29
CA LYS A 101 -18.16 7.63 -0.98
C LYS A 101 -19.21 8.46 -1.71
N PRO A 102 -20.13 7.86 -2.48
CA PRO A 102 -21.19 8.60 -3.15
C PRO A 102 -21.98 9.47 -2.17
N THR A 103 -22.44 10.63 -2.63
CA THR A 103 -23.46 11.40 -1.91
C THR A 103 -24.77 10.61 -1.96
N GLU A 104 -25.55 10.61 -0.89
CA GLU A 104 -26.93 10.12 -0.94
C GLU A 104 -27.70 11.01 -1.93
N GLN A 105 -28.57 10.39 -2.74
CA GLN A 105 -29.47 11.14 -3.64
C GLN A 105 -30.61 11.75 -2.85
#